data_AF-A0A4R5MLS6-F1
#
_entry.id   AF-A0A4R5MLS6-F1
#
_cell.length_a   1.000
_cell.length_b   1.000
_cell.length_c   1.000
_cell.angle_alpha   90.00
_cell.angle_beta   90.00
_cell.angle_gamma   90.00
#
_symmetry.space_group_name_H-M   'P 1'
#
loop_
_entity.id
_entity.type
_entity.pdbx_description
1 polymer ?
#
loop_
_entity_poly.entity_id
_entity_poly.type
_entity_poly.pdbx_seq_one_letter_code
_entity_poly.pdbx_strand_id
1 'polypeptide(L)'
;MKKIYLTILLLFTVVITYGQSFDVRKITLKSDVILFCNQKNVIDSSKIINDYSSNYFYKITAVDTIIKNKTGFVFQKAEIRVATQDEDYLVNVSNCAPAIGYPFEMNKSYYEILFLKKIGKQYQIIGLVKNNDSRAVWQKLIDDIKSVASLENLKVPTDRYSKTIDWFIGHGINPTADFLTYYKQQGILKTDIAVLTDKQLANALANFLAEKTELMPLITKKYPEVIRDHYLDKLKSIYGTADKYSYSDCSDFQEAVRILTNNFNDNYEDINYVATNLLTNELSYYEKGNIMSALIKVVEKGDYRMKL
;
A
#
# COMPACT_ATOMS: atom_id res chain seq x y z
N MET A 1 -33.44 27.06 -13.08
CA MET A 1 -33.07 26.20 -11.93
C MET A 1 -32.46 24.86 -12.41
N LYS A 2 -31.31 24.90 -13.11
CA LYS A 2 -30.61 23.68 -13.60
C LYS A 2 -29.10 23.68 -13.31
N LYS A 3 -28.58 24.71 -12.61
CA LYS A 3 -27.14 24.90 -12.36
C LYS A 3 -26.67 24.53 -10.94
N ILE A 4 -27.59 24.25 -10.01
CA ILE A 4 -27.25 23.93 -8.61
C ILE A 4 -27.08 22.41 -8.38
N TYR A 5 -27.68 21.58 -9.22
CA TYR A 5 -27.60 20.12 -9.07
C TYR A 5 -26.25 19.52 -9.50
N LEU A 6 -25.48 20.19 -10.37
CA LEU A 6 -24.17 19.69 -10.81
C LEU A 6 -23.11 19.83 -9.71
N THR A 7 -23.18 20.90 -8.90
CA THR A 7 -22.24 21.15 -7.81
C THR A 7 -22.49 20.23 -6.61
N ILE A 8 -23.74 19.81 -6.38
CA ILE A 8 -24.09 18.85 -5.33
C ILE A 8 -23.74 17.42 -5.78
N LEU A 9 -23.81 17.10 -7.08
CA LEU A 9 -23.42 15.78 -7.60
C LEU A 9 -21.90 15.55 -7.56
N LEU A 10 -21.09 16.60 -7.71
CA LEU A 10 -19.63 16.55 -7.57
C LEU A 10 -19.15 16.48 -6.11
N LEU A 11 -20.00 16.83 -5.14
CA LEU A 11 -19.70 16.70 -3.71
C LEU A 11 -19.95 15.28 -3.17
N PHE A 12 -20.59 14.40 -3.94
CA PHE A 12 -20.87 13.01 -3.54
C PHE A 12 -19.96 11.96 -4.21
N THR A 13 -18.99 12.34 -5.05
CA THR A 13 -18.01 11.40 -5.63
C THR A 13 -16.65 11.38 -4.94
N VAL A 14 -16.48 12.13 -3.85
CA VAL A 14 -15.38 11.90 -2.88
C VAL A 14 -15.85 10.91 -1.81
N VAL A 15 -16.49 9.82 -2.24
CA VAL A 15 -16.29 8.57 -1.52
C VAL A 15 -14.88 8.17 -1.90
N ILE A 16 -13.91 8.66 -1.12
CA ILE A 16 -12.58 8.07 -1.12
C ILE A 16 -12.82 6.62 -0.77
N THR A 17 -12.81 5.78 -1.79
CA THR A 17 -12.51 4.37 -1.64
C THR A 17 -11.10 4.32 -1.09
N TYR A 18 -10.95 4.54 0.23
CA TYR A 18 -9.93 3.85 0.98
C TYR A 18 -10.33 2.38 0.90
N GLY A 19 -10.09 1.76 -0.26
CA GLY A 19 -9.97 0.31 -0.32
C GLY A 19 -9.01 -0.02 0.81
N GLN A 20 -9.49 -0.76 1.81
CA GLN A 20 -8.72 -1.09 3.00
C GLN A 20 -7.42 -1.74 2.51
N SER A 21 -6.34 -0.96 2.46
CA SER A 21 -5.05 -1.43 1.99
C SER A 21 -4.58 -2.47 3.01
N PHE A 22 -4.32 -3.68 2.54
CA PHE A 22 -3.86 -4.77 3.39
C PHE A 22 -2.49 -4.45 3.99
N ASP A 23 -2.47 -3.93 5.22
CA ASP A 23 -1.24 -3.66 5.98
C ASP A 23 -0.75 -4.97 6.62
N VAL A 24 0.14 -5.66 5.90
CA VAL A 24 0.80 -6.92 6.32
C VAL A 24 1.37 -6.79 7.72
N ARG A 25 1.96 -5.64 8.06
CA ARG A 25 2.58 -5.43 9.36
C ARG A 25 1.54 -5.39 10.47
N LYS A 26 0.51 -4.55 10.32
CA LYS A 26 -0.55 -4.39 11.35
C LYS A 26 -1.29 -5.70 11.58
N ILE A 27 -1.72 -6.40 10.52
CA ILE A 27 -2.45 -7.67 10.68
C ILE A 27 -1.56 -8.77 11.27
N THR A 28 -0.29 -8.84 10.87
CA THR A 28 0.66 -9.82 11.43
C THR A 28 0.88 -9.57 12.92
N LEU A 29 1.04 -8.30 13.34
CA LEU A 29 1.25 -7.94 14.75
C LEU A 29 -0.02 -8.12 15.62
N LYS A 30 -1.22 -7.96 15.04
CA LYS A 30 -2.50 -8.23 15.71
C LYS A 30 -2.79 -9.73 15.87
N SER A 31 -2.18 -10.58 15.04
CA SER A 31 -2.45 -12.02 15.00
C SER A 31 -1.64 -12.80 16.04
N ASP A 32 -2.26 -13.74 16.71
CA ASP A 32 -1.56 -14.70 17.57
C ASP A 32 -1.07 -15.92 16.78
N VAL A 33 -1.84 -16.30 15.75
CA VAL A 33 -1.57 -17.46 14.88
C VAL A 33 -1.80 -17.04 13.43
N ILE A 34 -0.93 -17.48 12.52
CA ILE A 34 -1.10 -17.27 11.08
C ILE A 34 -0.94 -18.62 10.38
N LEU A 35 -1.95 -19.00 9.60
CA LEU A 35 -2.04 -20.30 8.94
C LEU A 35 -1.95 -20.12 7.42
N PHE A 36 -1.23 -21.01 6.76
CA PHE A 36 -1.25 -21.17 5.31
C PHE A 36 -2.01 -22.46 4.98
N CYS A 37 -3.04 -22.33 4.16
CA CYS A 37 -3.94 -23.43 3.83
C CYS A 37 -4.17 -23.49 2.32
N ASN A 38 -4.32 -24.69 1.78
CA ASN A 38 -4.98 -24.90 0.50
C ASN A 38 -6.47 -24.55 0.65
N GLN A 39 -7.03 -23.77 -0.26
CA GLN A 39 -8.43 -23.32 -0.22
C GLN A 39 -9.42 -24.50 -0.17
N LYS A 40 -9.08 -25.67 -0.75
CA LYS A 40 -9.92 -26.88 -0.66
C LYS A 40 -10.13 -27.37 0.79
N ASN A 41 -9.23 -26.98 1.69
CA ASN A 41 -9.28 -27.35 3.10
C ASN A 41 -10.07 -26.32 3.93
N VAL A 42 -10.60 -25.29 3.31
CA VAL A 42 -11.33 -24.20 3.98
C VAL A 42 -12.71 -24.07 3.36
N ILE A 43 -13.72 -24.28 4.20
CA ILE A 43 -15.12 -24.35 3.77
C ILE A 43 -15.88 -23.21 4.45
N ASP A 44 -16.51 -22.36 3.64
CA ASP A 44 -17.41 -21.32 4.11
C ASP A 44 -18.63 -21.94 4.80
N SER A 45 -18.94 -21.44 5.99
CA SER A 45 -20.10 -21.85 6.79
C SER A 45 -20.75 -20.61 7.37
N SER A 46 -22.08 -20.56 7.34
CA SER A 46 -22.83 -19.51 8.04
C SER A 46 -23.87 -20.15 8.94
N LYS A 47 -24.06 -19.57 10.12
CA LYS A 47 -25.09 -19.99 11.06
C LYS A 47 -26.03 -18.82 11.29
N ILE A 48 -27.29 -19.02 10.96
CA ILE A 48 -28.36 -18.07 11.25
C ILE A 48 -28.55 -18.07 12.78
N ILE A 49 -28.43 -16.90 13.40
CA ILE A 49 -28.63 -16.71 14.84
C ILE A 49 -30.11 -16.38 15.10
N ASN A 50 -30.67 -15.50 14.27
CA ASN A 50 -32.08 -15.12 14.25
C ASN A 50 -32.46 -14.54 12.87
N ASP A 51 -33.68 -14.02 12.75
CA ASP A 51 -34.28 -13.47 11.54
C ASP A 51 -33.58 -12.24 10.96
N TYR A 52 -32.70 -11.58 11.71
CA TYR A 52 -31.94 -10.40 11.26
C TYR A 52 -30.41 -10.52 11.45
N SER A 53 -29.91 -11.68 11.89
CA SER A 53 -28.49 -11.87 12.21
C SER A 53 -27.99 -13.27 11.84
N SER A 54 -26.84 -13.30 11.16
CA SER A 54 -26.05 -14.50 10.91
C SER A 54 -24.63 -14.33 11.45
N ASN A 55 -23.98 -15.45 11.75
CA ASN A 55 -22.55 -15.50 12.04
C ASN A 55 -21.83 -16.26 10.92
N TYR A 56 -20.67 -15.74 10.51
CA TYR A 56 -19.82 -16.36 9.50
C TYR A 56 -18.66 -17.12 10.14
N PHE A 57 -18.36 -18.28 9.59
CA PHE A 57 -17.34 -19.20 10.04
C PHE A 57 -16.56 -19.77 8.86
N TYR A 58 -15.31 -20.14 9.12
CA TYR A 58 -14.53 -20.99 8.24
C TYR A 58 -14.27 -22.33 8.93
N LYS A 59 -14.68 -23.42 8.27
CA LYS A 59 -14.31 -24.77 8.69
C LYS A 59 -12.99 -25.14 8.03
N ILE A 60 -11.95 -25.28 8.86
CA ILE A 60 -10.59 -25.63 8.42
C ILE A 60 -10.38 -27.12 8.66
N THR A 61 -10.14 -27.88 7.60
CA THR A 61 -10.00 -29.35 7.64
C THR A 61 -8.54 -29.81 7.66
N ALA A 62 -7.62 -28.99 7.14
CA ALA A 62 -6.18 -29.20 7.19
C ALA A 62 -5.43 -27.86 7.03
N VAL A 63 -4.22 -27.79 7.59
CA VAL A 63 -3.30 -26.66 7.50
C VAL A 63 -2.01 -27.14 6.86
N ASP A 64 -1.53 -26.47 5.82
CA ASP A 64 -0.28 -26.82 5.15
C ASP A 64 0.94 -26.33 5.95
N THR A 65 0.86 -25.12 6.52
CA THR A 65 1.95 -24.54 7.31
C THR A 65 1.41 -23.58 8.34
N ILE A 66 1.95 -23.62 9.57
CA ILE A 66 1.73 -22.58 10.58
C ILE A 66 2.88 -21.59 10.45
N ILE A 67 2.60 -20.38 9.92
CA ILE A 67 3.61 -19.35 9.66
C ILE A 67 4.02 -18.65 10.97
N LYS A 68 3.03 -18.36 11.83
CA LYS A 68 3.22 -17.72 13.14
C LYS A 68 2.43 -18.49 14.19
N ASN A 69 3.03 -18.72 15.36
CA ASN A 69 2.38 -19.41 16.48
C ASN A 69 2.84 -18.88 17.84
N LYS A 70 2.23 -17.79 18.30
CA LYS A 70 2.60 -17.14 19.57
C LYS A 70 2.03 -17.85 20.80
N THR A 71 0.93 -18.59 20.63
CA THR A 71 0.11 -19.11 21.73
C THR A 71 0.25 -20.63 21.93
N GLY A 72 1.17 -21.28 21.21
CA GLY A 72 1.30 -22.74 21.24
C GLY A 72 0.09 -23.46 20.64
N PHE A 73 -0.56 -22.84 19.65
CA PHE A 73 -1.68 -23.41 18.92
C PHE A 73 -1.29 -24.74 18.29
N VAL A 74 -2.09 -25.77 18.56
CA VAL A 74 -2.01 -27.07 17.90
C VAL A 74 -3.25 -27.19 17.06
N PHE A 75 -3.08 -27.33 15.74
CA PHE A 75 -4.22 -27.43 14.84
C PHE A 75 -5.04 -28.68 15.14
N GLN A 76 -6.33 -28.47 15.34
CA GLN A 76 -7.36 -29.50 15.32
C GLN A 76 -8.41 -29.04 14.31
N LYS A 77 -9.04 -29.99 13.60
CA LYS A 77 -10.15 -29.67 12.69
C LYS A 77 -11.18 -28.85 13.46
N ALA A 78 -11.42 -27.63 13.01
CA ALA A 78 -12.20 -26.65 13.75
C ALA A 78 -13.01 -25.77 12.81
N GLU A 79 -14.15 -25.32 13.32
CA GLU A 79 -14.91 -24.23 12.74
C GLU A 79 -14.56 -22.96 13.52
N ILE A 80 -13.99 -21.98 12.83
CA ILE A 80 -13.45 -20.77 13.44
C ILE A 80 -14.30 -19.58 13.00
N ARG A 81 -14.79 -18.82 13.98
CA ARG A 81 -15.62 -17.65 13.73
C ARG A 81 -14.80 -16.53 13.09
N VAL A 82 -15.38 -15.85 12.12
CA VAL A 82 -14.83 -14.61 11.57
C VAL A 82 -15.17 -13.46 12.53
N ALA A 83 -14.17 -12.70 12.95
CA ALA A 83 -14.38 -11.49 13.73
C ALA A 83 -15.09 -10.45 12.85
N THR A 84 -16.13 -9.82 13.39
CA THR A 84 -16.93 -8.80 12.70
C THR A 84 -16.81 -7.43 13.36
N GLN A 85 -15.86 -7.23 14.27
CA GLN A 85 -15.75 -6.03 15.11
C GLN A 85 -14.28 -5.64 15.31
N ASP A 86 -13.97 -4.38 14.96
CA ASP A 86 -12.69 -3.65 15.06
C ASP A 86 -11.72 -3.78 13.86
N GLU A 87 -11.69 -2.79 12.94
CA GLU A 87 -10.73 -2.69 11.81
C GLU A 87 -10.35 -4.05 11.17
N ASP A 88 -11.28 -4.99 11.12
CA ASP A 88 -10.98 -6.37 10.75
C ASP A 88 -10.83 -6.41 9.24
N TYR A 89 -9.66 -6.85 8.80
CA TYR A 89 -9.25 -6.84 7.40
C TYR A 89 -9.92 -8.00 6.67
N LEU A 90 -11.22 -7.85 6.37
CA LEU A 90 -11.89 -8.63 5.33
C LEU A 90 -11.52 -8.07 3.96
N VAL A 91 -10.22 -7.97 3.68
CA VAL A 91 -9.76 -7.61 2.35
C VAL A 91 -9.78 -8.91 1.55
N ASN A 92 -10.82 -9.07 0.75
CA ASN A 92 -10.74 -9.93 -0.41
C ASN A 92 -9.69 -9.29 -1.33
N VAL A 93 -8.40 -9.59 -1.13
CA VAL A 93 -7.29 -9.10 -1.97
C VAL A 93 -7.30 -9.82 -3.32
N SER A 94 -8.48 -10.03 -3.91
CA SER A 94 -8.61 -10.15 -5.36
C SER A 94 -8.53 -8.73 -5.89
N ASN A 95 -7.32 -8.26 -6.20
CA ASN A 95 -7.22 -7.11 -7.07
C ASN A 95 -7.97 -7.44 -8.36
N CYS A 96 -8.96 -6.59 -8.66
CA CYS A 96 -9.82 -6.51 -9.84
C CYS A 96 -11.15 -7.29 -9.81
N ALA A 97 -12.21 -6.49 -9.86
CA ALA A 97 -13.60 -6.77 -10.23
C ALA A 97 -14.55 -7.31 -9.14
N PRO A 98 -15.77 -6.73 -9.03
CA PRO A 98 -16.86 -7.37 -8.31
C PRO A 98 -17.13 -8.71 -8.99
N ALA A 99 -16.94 -9.81 -8.27
CA ALA A 99 -17.53 -11.12 -8.55
C ALA A 99 -17.75 -11.44 -10.06
N ILE A 100 -16.68 -11.39 -10.87
CA ILE A 100 -16.65 -12.18 -12.09
C ILE A 100 -15.92 -13.45 -11.69
N GLY A 101 -16.66 -14.55 -11.56
CA GLY A 101 -16.10 -15.85 -11.23
C GLY A 101 -14.99 -16.18 -12.20
N TYR A 102 -13.74 -16.08 -11.75
CA TYR A 102 -12.60 -16.51 -12.53
C TYR A 102 -12.73 -18.02 -12.76
N PRO A 103 -12.42 -18.52 -13.97
CA PRO A 103 -12.53 -19.94 -14.26
C PRO A 103 -11.67 -20.72 -13.28
N PHE A 104 -12.30 -21.51 -12.42
CA PHE A 104 -11.59 -22.42 -11.53
C PHE A 104 -10.90 -23.47 -12.41
N GLU A 105 -9.60 -23.31 -12.63
CA GLU A 105 -8.82 -24.30 -13.37
C GLU A 105 -8.87 -25.64 -12.64
N MET A 106 -9.45 -26.66 -13.28
CA MET A 106 -9.38 -28.03 -12.78
C MET A 106 -7.91 -28.44 -12.62
N ASN A 107 -7.57 -29.05 -11.49
CA ASN A 107 -6.23 -29.53 -11.10
C ASN A 107 -5.22 -28.49 -10.61
N LYS A 108 -5.61 -27.22 -10.47
CA LYS A 108 -4.77 -26.20 -9.81
C LYS A 108 -5.09 -26.14 -8.32
N SER A 109 -4.05 -26.08 -7.49
CA SER A 109 -4.20 -25.84 -6.05
C SER A 109 -4.16 -24.36 -5.78
N TYR A 110 -5.19 -23.87 -5.10
CA TYR A 110 -5.29 -22.49 -4.64
C TYR A 110 -5.00 -22.41 -3.16
N TYR A 111 -4.48 -21.29 -2.71
CA TYR A 111 -4.03 -21.12 -1.33
C TYR A 111 -4.62 -19.87 -0.70
N GLU A 112 -4.56 -19.84 0.62
CA GLU A 112 -4.98 -18.71 1.43
C GLU A 112 -4.16 -18.63 2.71
N ILE A 113 -4.02 -17.40 3.22
CA ILE A 113 -3.44 -17.13 4.54
C ILE A 113 -4.53 -16.63 5.47
N LEU A 114 -4.68 -17.30 6.60
CA LEU A 114 -5.63 -16.97 7.66
C LEU A 114 -4.90 -16.34 8.84
N PHE A 115 -5.39 -15.19 9.29
CA PHE A 115 -4.85 -14.44 10.43
C PHE A 115 -5.80 -14.61 11.62
N LEU A 116 -5.32 -15.26 12.68
CA LEU A 116 -6.13 -15.65 13.84
C LEU A 116 -5.67 -14.91 15.09
N LYS A 117 -6.63 -14.44 15.88
CA LYS A 117 -6.42 -13.84 17.20
C LYS A 117 -7.13 -14.65 18.27
N LYS A 118 -6.48 -14.86 19.41
CA LYS A 118 -7.07 -15.56 20.55
C LYS A 118 -7.90 -14.57 21.38
N ILE A 119 -9.20 -14.79 21.43
CA ILE A 119 -10.15 -14.02 22.25
C ILE A 119 -10.67 -14.96 23.34
N GLY A 120 -10.21 -14.74 24.58
CA GLY A 120 -10.48 -15.63 25.71
C GLY A 120 -9.96 -17.05 25.44
N LYS A 121 -10.88 -18.02 25.35
CA LYS A 121 -10.56 -19.44 25.11
C LYS A 121 -10.66 -19.85 23.63
N GLN A 122 -11.07 -18.96 22.74
CA GLN A 122 -11.33 -19.27 21.33
C GLN A 122 -10.41 -18.47 20.41
N TYR A 123 -10.18 -18.98 19.20
CA TYR A 123 -9.56 -18.21 18.13
C TYR A 123 -10.66 -17.64 17.23
N GLN A 124 -10.42 -16.44 16.71
CA GLN A 124 -11.25 -15.78 15.71
C GLN A 124 -10.37 -15.37 14.53
N ILE A 125 -10.91 -15.44 13.32
CA ILE A 125 -10.23 -14.97 12.10
C ILE A 125 -10.41 -13.45 12.03
N ILE A 126 -9.30 -12.71 12.08
CA ILE A 126 -9.26 -11.24 12.02
C ILE A 126 -8.77 -10.72 10.66
N GLY A 127 -8.37 -11.63 9.77
CA GLY A 127 -7.97 -11.30 8.41
C GLY A 127 -7.77 -12.56 7.57
N LEU A 128 -7.93 -12.39 6.26
CA LEU A 128 -7.80 -13.47 5.31
C LEU A 128 -7.31 -12.91 3.97
N VAL A 129 -6.35 -13.61 3.37
CA VAL A 129 -5.86 -13.30 2.02
C VAL A 129 -6.06 -14.54 1.16
N LYS A 130 -6.80 -14.39 0.07
CA LYS A 130 -7.04 -15.42 -0.95
C LYS A 130 -6.44 -14.96 -2.26
N ASN A 131 -5.78 -15.87 -2.96
CA ASN A 131 -5.30 -15.66 -4.32
C ASN A 131 -5.29 -17.01 -5.06
N ASN A 132 -5.54 -16.95 -6.37
CA ASN A 132 -5.54 -18.09 -7.26
C ASN A 132 -4.14 -18.42 -7.85
N ASP A 133 -3.12 -17.70 -7.39
CA ASP A 133 -1.73 -17.91 -7.79
C ASP A 133 -1.11 -19.19 -7.22
N SER A 134 -0.04 -19.64 -7.90
CA SER A 134 0.75 -20.80 -7.46
C SER A 134 1.38 -20.57 -6.09
N ARG A 135 1.74 -21.67 -5.40
CA ARG A 135 2.40 -21.62 -4.08
C ARG A 135 3.65 -20.73 -4.04
N ALA A 136 4.39 -20.63 -5.15
CA ALA A 136 5.60 -19.83 -5.23
C ALA A 136 5.35 -18.33 -5.02
N VAL A 137 4.19 -17.82 -5.47
CA VAL A 137 3.82 -16.40 -5.32
C VAL A 137 3.60 -16.01 -3.86
N TRP A 138 3.17 -16.98 -3.04
CA TRP A 138 2.95 -16.77 -1.60
C TRP A 138 4.24 -16.65 -0.79
N GLN A 139 5.38 -17.11 -1.32
CA GLN A 139 6.63 -17.16 -0.58
C GLN A 139 7.07 -15.77 -0.10
N LYS A 140 6.93 -14.75 -0.96
CA LYS A 140 7.24 -13.36 -0.60
C LYS A 140 6.41 -12.88 0.60
N LEU A 141 5.08 -13.06 0.54
CA LEU A 141 4.19 -12.67 1.64
C LEU A 141 4.48 -13.46 2.92
N ILE A 142 4.79 -14.75 2.83
CA ILE A 142 5.19 -15.57 3.98
C ILE A 142 6.46 -15.04 4.63
N ASP A 143 7.45 -14.65 3.83
CA ASP A 143 8.71 -14.10 4.33
C ASP A 143 8.52 -12.72 4.95
N ASP A 144 7.65 -11.88 4.36
CA ASP A 144 7.26 -10.58 4.92
C ASP A 144 6.57 -10.77 6.29
N ILE A 145 5.64 -11.72 6.40
CA ILE A 145 4.96 -12.08 7.66
C ILE A 145 5.98 -12.54 8.71
N LYS A 146 6.92 -13.43 8.36
CA LYS A 146 7.96 -13.91 9.28
C LYS A 146 8.87 -12.78 9.73
N SER A 147 9.25 -11.90 8.80
CA SER A 147 10.06 -10.72 9.07
C SER A 147 9.36 -9.79 10.07
N VAL A 148 8.08 -9.48 9.88
CA VAL A 148 7.29 -8.70 10.84
C VAL A 148 7.16 -9.41 12.18
N ALA A 149 6.83 -10.70 12.18
CA ALA A 149 6.67 -11.47 13.42
C ALA A 149 7.93 -11.44 14.29
N SER A 150 9.12 -11.39 13.68
CA SER A 150 10.39 -11.26 14.41
C SER A 150 10.51 -9.94 15.21
N LEU A 151 9.86 -8.87 14.76
CA LEU A 151 9.88 -7.56 15.43
C LEU A 151 9.16 -7.58 16.78
N GLU A 152 8.21 -8.50 16.99
CA GLU A 152 7.49 -8.65 18.26
C GLU A 152 8.41 -9.05 19.42
N ASN A 153 9.49 -9.77 19.12
CA ASN A 153 10.43 -10.28 20.11
C ASN A 153 11.36 -9.20 20.66
N LEU A 154 11.42 -8.03 20.01
CA LEU A 154 12.23 -6.89 20.45
C LEU A 154 11.56 -6.22 21.65
N LYS A 155 12.07 -6.47 22.87
CA LYS A 155 11.49 -5.92 24.10
C LYS A 155 11.79 -4.44 24.32
N VAL A 156 12.92 -3.95 23.79
CA VAL A 156 13.36 -2.57 23.93
C VAL A 156 12.62 -1.70 22.90
N PRO A 157 11.81 -0.71 23.32
CA PRO A 157 10.99 0.08 22.41
C PRO A 157 11.81 0.86 21.36
N THR A 158 12.98 1.39 21.72
CA THR A 158 13.86 2.10 20.78
C THR A 158 14.42 1.18 19.70
N ASP A 159 14.80 -0.06 20.06
CA ASP A 159 15.29 -1.05 19.12
C ASP A 159 14.16 -1.51 18.19
N ARG A 160 12.97 -1.74 18.75
CA ARG A 160 11.79 -2.10 17.97
C ARG A 160 11.39 -0.99 16.99
N TYR A 161 11.45 0.27 17.40
CA TYR A 161 11.25 1.42 16.50
C TYR A 161 12.24 1.36 15.34
N SER A 162 13.53 1.31 15.65
CA SER A 162 14.60 1.34 14.66
C SER A 162 14.50 0.17 13.67
N LYS A 163 14.26 -1.05 14.16
CA LYS A 163 14.09 -2.24 13.30
C LYS A 163 12.81 -2.23 12.48
N THR A 164 11.73 -1.64 13.00
CA THR A 164 10.51 -1.46 12.20
C THR A 164 10.72 -0.41 11.10
N ILE A 165 11.52 0.64 11.34
CA ILE A 165 11.91 1.60 10.29
C ILE A 165 12.75 0.91 9.20
N ASP A 166 13.74 0.08 9.58
CA ASP A 166 14.51 -0.72 8.62
C ASP A 166 13.58 -1.59 7.75
N TRP A 167 12.56 -2.19 8.38
CA TRP A 167 11.55 -2.99 7.69
C TRP A 167 10.75 -2.15 6.68
N PHE A 168 10.23 -0.97 7.07
CA PHE A 168 9.51 -0.06 6.16
C PHE A 168 10.34 0.29 4.92
N ILE A 169 11.59 0.71 5.14
CA ILE A 169 12.53 1.07 4.06
C ILE A 169 12.79 -0.12 3.13
N GLY A 170 13.02 -1.31 3.70
CA GLY A 170 13.25 -2.53 2.91
C GLY A 170 12.07 -2.89 2.00
N HIS A 171 10.85 -2.58 2.42
CA HIS A 171 9.63 -2.87 1.65
C HIS A 171 9.19 -1.72 0.74
N GLY A 172 9.90 -0.58 0.77
CA GLY A 172 9.59 0.56 -0.09
C GLY A 172 8.35 1.33 0.32
N ILE A 173 7.94 1.25 1.59
CA ILE A 173 6.71 1.85 2.09
C ILE A 173 7.00 2.79 3.27
N ASN A 174 6.17 3.83 3.43
CA ASN A 174 6.31 4.78 4.52
C ASN A 174 5.78 4.25 5.86
N PRO A 175 6.33 4.71 6.99
CA PRO A 175 5.73 4.50 8.30
C PRO A 175 4.30 5.02 8.39
N THR A 176 3.38 4.20 8.89
CA THR A 176 1.97 4.59 9.05
C THR A 176 1.77 5.63 10.16
N ALA A 177 0.69 6.42 10.07
CA ALA A 177 0.34 7.42 11.07
C ALA A 177 0.20 6.84 12.49
N ASP A 178 -0.48 5.69 12.65
CA ASP A 178 -0.62 4.98 13.93
C ASP A 178 0.74 4.62 14.53
N PHE A 179 1.70 4.20 13.70
CA PHE A 179 3.04 3.85 14.15
C PHE A 179 3.80 5.07 14.67
N LEU A 180 3.78 6.17 13.92
CA LEU A 180 4.43 7.42 14.34
C LEU A 180 3.79 7.96 15.62
N THR A 181 2.46 7.94 15.69
CA THR A 181 1.69 8.36 16.86
C THR A 181 2.05 7.54 18.10
N TYR A 182 2.12 6.21 17.98
CA TYR A 182 2.50 5.33 19.08
C TYR A 182 3.91 5.66 19.61
N TYR A 183 4.91 5.78 18.74
CA TYR A 183 6.29 6.05 19.18
C TYR A 183 6.51 7.49 19.67
N LYS A 184 5.66 8.44 19.25
CA LYS A 184 5.56 9.77 19.85
C LYS A 184 5.00 9.71 21.27
N GLN A 185 3.93 8.95 21.50
CA GLN A 185 3.36 8.73 22.85
C GLN A 185 4.34 8.04 23.80
N GLN A 186 5.21 7.15 23.28
CA GLN A 186 6.28 6.52 24.04
C GLN A 186 7.48 7.44 24.31
N GLY A 187 7.48 8.69 23.82
CA GLY A 187 8.58 9.64 23.99
C GLY A 187 9.83 9.35 23.14
N ILE A 188 9.75 8.40 22.21
CA ILE A 188 10.84 8.06 21.29
C ILE A 188 10.91 9.06 20.13
N LEU A 189 9.75 9.52 19.66
CA LEU A 189 9.64 10.58 18.68
C LEU A 189 9.20 11.89 19.34
N LYS A 190 9.70 13.01 18.80
CA LYS A 190 9.31 14.37 19.20
C LYS A 190 8.36 15.03 18.21
N THR A 191 8.23 14.47 17.01
CA THR A 191 7.47 15.00 15.88
C THR A 191 6.60 13.90 15.27
N ASP A 192 5.70 14.29 14.38
CA ASP A 192 4.84 13.36 13.62
C ASP A 192 5.55 12.78 12.38
N ILE A 193 6.88 12.87 12.32
CA ILE A 193 7.71 12.40 11.21
C ILE A 193 8.73 11.42 11.76
N ALA A 194 9.03 10.37 10.99
CA ALA A 194 10.07 9.41 11.34
C ALA A 194 11.43 10.10 11.45
N VAL A 195 12.15 9.82 12.53
CA VAL A 195 13.57 10.20 12.67
C VAL A 195 14.40 9.00 12.26
N LEU A 196 15.25 9.18 11.24
CA LEU A 196 16.11 8.15 10.67
C LEU A 196 17.57 8.39 11.05
N THR A 197 18.31 7.31 11.25
CA THR A 197 19.78 7.34 11.32
C THR A 197 20.39 7.60 9.93
N ASP A 198 21.67 8.00 9.88
CA ASP A 198 22.37 8.18 8.59
C ASP A 198 22.37 6.92 7.72
N LYS A 199 22.48 5.74 8.36
CA LYS A 199 22.39 4.46 7.66
C LYS A 199 21.00 4.23 7.06
N GLN A 200 19.95 4.53 7.81
CA GLN A 200 18.57 4.40 7.32
C GLN A 200 18.28 5.39 6.18
N LEU A 201 18.80 6.62 6.28
CA LEU A 201 18.69 7.62 5.22
C LEU A 201 19.39 7.17 3.93
N ALA A 202 20.61 6.62 4.04
CA ALA A 202 21.32 6.07 2.89
C ALA A 202 20.58 4.87 2.27
N ASN A 203 20.04 3.98 3.10
CA ASN A 203 19.25 2.84 2.62
C ASN A 203 17.94 3.26 1.95
N ALA A 204 17.25 4.26 2.51
CA ALA A 204 16.02 4.80 1.93
C ALA A 204 16.29 5.47 0.58
N LEU A 205 17.40 6.22 0.47
CA LEU A 205 17.83 6.81 -0.79
C LEU A 205 18.16 5.74 -1.84
N ALA A 206 18.90 4.69 -1.48
CA ALA A 206 19.21 3.60 -2.40
C ALA A 206 17.96 2.87 -2.90
N ASN A 207 16.96 2.66 -2.02
CA ASN A 207 15.68 2.06 -2.41
C ASN A 207 14.85 3.01 -3.28
N PHE A 208 14.83 4.31 -2.98
CA PHE A 208 14.18 5.33 -3.80
C PHE A 208 14.75 5.34 -5.23
N LEU A 209 16.08 5.35 -5.37
CA LEU A 209 16.75 5.29 -6.68
C LEU A 209 16.55 3.96 -7.41
N ALA A 210 16.07 2.92 -6.71
CA ALA A 210 15.62 1.66 -7.30
C ALA A 210 14.09 1.63 -7.53
N GLU A 211 13.50 2.80 -7.82
CA GLU A 211 12.09 3.02 -8.15
C GLU A 211 11.09 2.77 -7.01
N LYS A 212 11.53 2.71 -5.74
CA LYS A 212 10.61 2.75 -4.58
C LYS A 212 10.31 4.19 -4.18
N THR A 213 9.68 4.92 -5.09
CA THR A 213 9.45 6.37 -4.99
C THR A 213 8.57 6.78 -3.80
N GLU A 214 7.75 5.87 -3.27
CA GLU A 214 6.97 6.10 -2.04
C GLU A 214 7.85 6.51 -0.86
N LEU A 215 9.15 6.14 -0.82
CA LEU A 215 10.07 6.52 0.25
C LEU A 215 10.52 7.99 0.21
N MET A 216 10.18 8.74 -0.85
CA MET A 216 10.55 10.15 -1.03
C MET A 216 10.34 11.03 0.23
N PRO A 217 9.20 10.94 0.97
CA PRO A 217 8.98 11.76 2.16
C PRO A 217 10.02 11.54 3.27
N LEU A 218 10.67 10.38 3.34
CA LEU A 218 11.67 10.08 4.36
C LEU A 218 13.03 10.72 4.09
N ILE A 219 13.32 11.03 2.82
CA ILE A 219 14.65 11.43 2.37
C ILE A 219 14.72 12.88 1.87
N THR A 220 13.57 13.48 1.53
CA THR A 220 13.53 14.80 0.88
C THR A 220 14.25 15.89 1.66
N LYS A 221 14.07 15.93 2.98
CA LYS A 221 14.72 16.96 3.80
C LYS A 221 16.25 16.90 3.72
N LYS A 222 16.83 15.71 3.52
CA LYS A 222 18.29 15.51 3.48
C LYS A 222 18.86 15.50 2.07
N TYR A 223 18.11 15.01 1.09
CA TYR A 223 18.57 14.84 -0.29
C TYR A 223 17.65 15.52 -1.32
N PRO A 224 17.31 16.81 -1.17
CA PRO A 224 16.37 17.48 -2.08
C PRO A 224 16.89 17.55 -3.52
N GLU A 225 18.18 17.86 -3.72
CA GLU A 225 18.75 17.95 -5.07
C GLU A 225 18.82 16.58 -5.76
N VAL A 226 19.10 15.50 -5.03
CA VAL A 226 19.14 14.14 -5.63
C VAL A 226 17.76 13.72 -6.13
N ILE A 227 16.71 14.05 -5.37
CA ILE A 227 15.32 13.79 -5.77
C ILE A 227 14.95 14.65 -6.97
N ARG A 228 15.33 15.93 -6.94
CA ARG A 228 15.13 16.85 -8.06
C ARG A 228 15.75 16.31 -9.34
N ASP A 229 17.03 15.93 -9.29
CA ASP A 229 17.77 15.41 -10.43
C ASP A 229 17.16 14.11 -10.95
N HIS A 230 16.78 13.18 -10.07
CA HIS A 230 16.11 11.93 -10.44
C HIS A 230 14.83 12.18 -11.25
N TYR A 231 13.94 13.06 -10.79
CA TYR A 231 12.72 13.36 -11.52
C TYR A 231 12.96 14.18 -12.78
N LEU A 232 13.96 15.08 -12.79
CA LEU A 232 14.34 15.82 -14.00
C LEU A 232 14.88 14.87 -15.08
N ASP A 233 15.69 13.89 -14.71
CA ASP A 233 16.19 12.85 -15.60
C ASP A 233 15.03 11.98 -16.11
N LYS A 234 14.06 11.65 -15.26
CA LYS A 234 12.83 10.95 -15.66
C LYS A 234 12.05 11.74 -16.73
N LEU A 235 11.86 13.06 -16.54
CA LEU A 235 11.22 13.93 -17.53
C LEU A 235 11.96 13.92 -18.87
N LYS A 236 13.29 14.08 -18.83
CA LYS A 236 14.16 14.09 -20.03
C LYS A 236 14.16 12.74 -20.74
N SER A 237 14.16 11.64 -19.99
CA SER A 237 14.08 10.29 -20.54
C SER A 237 12.76 10.11 -21.29
N ILE A 238 11.61 10.38 -20.64
CA ILE A 238 10.30 10.25 -21.28
C ILE A 238 10.23 11.09 -22.56
N TYR A 239 10.66 12.35 -22.49
CA TYR A 239 10.66 13.25 -23.64
C TYR A 239 11.58 12.75 -24.78
N GLY A 240 12.78 12.27 -24.45
CA GLY A 240 13.85 11.98 -25.41
C GLY A 240 13.84 10.61 -26.08
N THR A 241 13.04 9.66 -25.60
CA THR A 241 13.08 8.26 -26.08
C THR A 241 11.87 7.82 -26.91
N ALA A 242 10.85 8.67 -27.06
CA ALA A 242 9.57 8.24 -27.62
C ALA A 242 9.37 8.69 -29.08
N ASP A 243 9.10 7.74 -29.98
CA ASP A 243 8.59 8.04 -31.33
C ASP A 243 7.11 8.48 -31.30
N LYS A 244 6.41 8.15 -30.20
CA LYS A 244 5.06 8.59 -29.85
C LYS A 244 4.88 8.50 -28.32
N TYR A 245 4.27 9.51 -27.71
CA TYR A 245 3.93 9.48 -26.28
C TYR A 245 2.64 8.71 -26.02
N SER A 246 2.73 7.62 -25.25
CA SER A 246 1.57 6.88 -24.76
C SER A 246 0.87 7.62 -23.63
N TYR A 247 -0.31 7.15 -23.23
CA TYR A 247 -1.01 7.69 -22.05
C TYR A 247 -0.19 7.53 -20.77
N SER A 248 0.47 6.38 -20.58
CA SER A 248 1.34 6.13 -19.42
C SER A 248 2.53 7.08 -19.39
N ASP A 249 3.19 7.32 -20.52
CA ASP A 249 4.31 8.28 -20.59
C ASP A 249 3.86 9.68 -20.16
N CYS A 250 2.68 10.09 -20.62
CA CYS A 250 2.11 11.39 -20.28
C CYS A 250 1.74 11.47 -18.79
N SER A 251 1.17 10.39 -18.23
CA SER A 251 0.83 10.31 -16.80
C SER A 251 2.07 10.38 -15.92
N ASP A 252 3.11 9.61 -16.24
CA ASP A 252 4.37 9.58 -15.50
C ASP A 252 5.10 10.93 -15.58
N PHE A 253 5.06 11.57 -16.75
CA PHE A 253 5.60 12.93 -16.94
C PHE A 253 4.85 13.95 -16.08
N GLN A 254 3.50 13.91 -16.09
CA GLN A 254 2.68 14.80 -15.26
C GLN A 254 3.00 14.63 -13.78
N GLU A 255 3.14 13.40 -13.29
CA GLU A 255 3.48 13.11 -11.91
C GLU A 255 4.85 13.71 -11.54
N ALA A 256 5.87 13.49 -12.36
CA ALA A 256 7.20 14.04 -12.13
C ALA A 256 7.22 15.58 -12.13
N VAL A 257 6.48 16.24 -13.04
CA VAL A 257 6.32 17.71 -13.00
C VAL A 257 5.67 18.15 -11.70
N ARG A 258 4.58 17.49 -11.27
CA ARG A 258 3.87 17.86 -10.04
C ARG A 258 4.76 17.75 -8.80
N ILE A 259 5.59 16.71 -8.73
CA ILE A 259 6.57 16.53 -7.64
C ILE A 259 7.59 17.67 -7.64
N LEU A 260 8.16 18.00 -8.79
CA LEU A 260 9.20 19.01 -8.91
C LEU A 260 8.71 20.44 -8.68
N THR A 261 7.44 20.73 -9.00
CA THR A 261 6.90 22.09 -8.96
C THR A 261 5.95 22.32 -7.78
N ASN A 262 5.72 21.29 -6.95
CA ASN A 262 4.63 21.25 -5.99
C ASN A 262 3.31 21.71 -6.66
N ASN A 263 3.05 21.15 -7.85
CA ASN A 263 1.91 21.48 -8.69
C ASN A 263 1.74 22.99 -8.94
N PHE A 264 2.86 23.69 -9.15
CA PHE A 264 2.94 25.16 -9.29
C PHE A 264 2.28 25.93 -8.12
N ASN A 265 2.42 25.40 -6.90
CA ASN A 265 1.84 25.95 -5.66
C ASN A 265 0.32 26.08 -5.69
N ASP A 266 -0.37 25.10 -6.27
CA ASP A 266 -1.84 25.03 -6.34
C ASP A 266 -2.50 26.21 -7.07
N ASN A 267 -1.75 26.94 -7.90
CA ASN A 267 -2.32 27.96 -8.76
C ASN A 267 -2.94 27.31 -10.02
N TYR A 268 -4.24 27.01 -9.93
CA TYR A 268 -5.00 26.42 -11.03
C TYR A 268 -5.08 27.30 -12.30
N GLU A 269 -4.75 28.59 -12.20
CA GLU A 269 -4.68 29.52 -13.32
C GLU A 269 -3.28 29.60 -13.94
N ASP A 270 -2.27 28.95 -13.35
CA ASP A 270 -0.93 28.90 -13.92
C ASP A 270 -0.97 28.17 -15.27
N ILE A 271 -0.48 28.81 -16.32
CA ILE A 271 -0.47 28.24 -17.68
C ILE A 271 0.29 26.92 -17.74
N ASN A 272 1.32 26.74 -16.89
CA ASN A 272 2.09 25.49 -16.81
C ASN A 272 1.31 24.39 -16.09
N TYR A 273 0.47 24.76 -15.10
CA TYR A 273 -0.46 23.82 -14.47
C TYR A 273 -1.48 23.30 -15.49
N VAL A 274 -2.09 24.21 -16.26
CA VAL A 274 -3.03 23.85 -17.34
C VAL A 274 -2.35 22.98 -18.39
N ALA A 275 -1.17 23.39 -18.86
CA ALA A 275 -0.40 22.65 -19.86
C ALA A 275 -0.04 21.24 -19.38
N THR A 276 0.34 21.09 -18.10
CA THR A 276 0.62 19.77 -17.49
C THR A 276 -0.61 18.88 -17.62
N ASN A 277 -1.79 19.33 -17.21
CA ASN A 277 -3.02 18.53 -17.27
C ASN A 277 -3.49 18.18 -18.70
N LEU A 278 -3.11 18.97 -19.70
CA LEU A 278 -3.46 18.68 -21.10
C LEU A 278 -2.73 17.45 -21.67
N LEU A 279 -1.60 17.02 -21.11
CA LEU A 279 -0.79 15.92 -21.66
C LEU A 279 -1.53 14.58 -21.78
N THR A 280 -2.52 14.34 -20.90
CA THR A 280 -3.36 13.13 -20.90
C THR A 280 -4.56 13.21 -21.85
N ASN A 281 -4.81 14.37 -22.47
CA ASN A 281 -5.89 14.53 -23.45
C ASN A 281 -5.48 13.99 -24.84
N GLU A 282 -6.45 13.97 -25.75
CA GLU A 282 -6.24 13.68 -27.18
C GLU A 282 -5.49 14.84 -27.87
N LEU A 283 -4.17 14.89 -27.65
CA LEU A 283 -3.24 15.76 -28.35
C LEU A 283 -2.38 14.95 -29.31
N SER A 284 -1.96 15.58 -30.40
CA SER A 284 -0.96 14.99 -31.29
C SER A 284 0.38 14.82 -30.58
N TYR A 285 1.22 13.93 -31.12
CA TYR A 285 2.58 13.72 -30.64
C TYR A 285 3.39 15.03 -30.58
N TYR A 286 3.31 15.86 -31.63
CA TYR A 286 4.02 17.13 -31.71
C TYR A 286 3.57 18.14 -30.66
N GLU A 287 2.26 18.24 -30.41
CA GLU A 287 1.72 19.12 -29.37
C GLU A 287 2.18 18.69 -27.97
N LYS A 288 2.14 17.38 -27.68
CA LYS A 288 2.64 16.83 -26.42
C LYS A 288 4.14 17.09 -26.25
N GLY A 289 4.93 16.88 -27.29
CA GLY A 289 6.37 17.17 -27.27
C GLY A 289 6.68 18.64 -26.98
N ASN A 290 5.94 19.57 -27.61
CA ASN A 290 6.12 21.01 -27.34
C ASN A 290 5.79 21.37 -25.90
N ILE A 291 4.71 20.82 -25.34
CA ILE A 291 4.33 21.01 -23.93
C ILE A 291 5.41 20.45 -23.00
N MET A 292 5.83 19.19 -23.21
CA MET A 292 6.85 18.55 -22.38
C MET A 292 8.19 19.31 -22.42
N SER A 293 8.64 19.74 -23.60
CA SER A 293 9.85 20.53 -23.76
C SER A 293 9.78 21.87 -23.01
N ALA A 294 8.62 22.55 -23.07
CA ALA A 294 8.41 23.79 -22.34
C ALA A 294 8.41 23.57 -20.82
N LEU A 295 7.75 22.52 -20.33
CA LEU A 295 7.68 22.19 -18.91
C LEU A 295 9.06 21.80 -18.34
N ILE A 296 9.89 21.06 -19.09
CA ILE A 296 11.27 20.77 -18.69
C ILE A 296 12.05 22.08 -18.49
N LYS A 297 11.96 23.02 -19.43
CA LYS A 297 12.64 24.33 -19.30
C LYS A 297 12.15 25.12 -18.09
N VAL A 298 10.86 25.06 -17.77
CA VAL A 298 10.28 25.73 -16.60
C VAL A 298 10.82 25.12 -15.32
N VAL A 299 10.85 23.79 -15.22
CA VAL A 299 11.40 23.05 -14.07
C VAL A 299 12.91 23.30 -13.89
N GLU A 300 13.67 23.38 -14.98
CA GLU A 300 15.11 23.69 -14.94
C GLU A 300 15.39 25.12 -14.48
N LYS A 301 14.59 26.10 -14.94
CA LYS A 301 14.79 27.53 -14.66
C LYS A 301 14.18 28.00 -13.33
N GLY A 302 13.15 27.32 -12.84
CA GLY A 302 12.31 27.82 -11.77
C GLY A 302 12.88 27.62 -10.36
N ASP A 303 12.59 28.58 -9.48
CA ASP A 303 12.77 28.50 -8.02
C ASP A 303 11.49 27.93 -7.37
N TYR A 304 10.98 26.82 -7.91
CA TYR A 304 9.85 26.12 -7.31
C TYR A 304 10.38 25.32 -6.13
N ARG A 305 10.22 25.86 -4.91
CA ARG A 305 10.59 25.14 -3.70
C ARG A 305 9.69 23.91 -3.58
N MET A 306 10.29 22.72 -3.54
CA MET A 306 9.59 21.52 -3.08
C MET A 306 9.10 21.78 -1.65
N LYS A 307 7.80 22.05 -1.50
CA LYS A 307 7.14 22.06 -0.20
C LYS A 307 6.63 20.66 0.04
N LEU A 308 7.33 19.91 0.89
CA LEU A 308 6.91 18.61 1.40
C LEU A 308 6.86 18.68 2.93
#